data_AF-B8KIE7-F1
#
_entry.id   AF-B8KIE7-F1
#
_cell.length_a   1.000
_cell.length_b   1.000
_cell.length_c   1.000
_cell.angle_alpha   90.00
_cell.angle_beta   90.00
_cell.angle_gamma   90.00
#
_symmetry.space_group_name_H-M   'P 1'
#
loop_
_entity.id
_entity.type
_entity.pdbx_description
1 polymer ?
#
loop_
_entity_poly.entity_id
_entity_poly.type
_entity_poly.pdbx_seq_one_letter_code
_entity_poly.pdbx_strand_id
1 'polypeptide(L)'
;MNVPKKGVKRLEVVANTSGKPQICVAIHNSFRLEIWPKVVELIEEAGISLSRDQRNPHFGDFSMDVFERIYTALKDAPAERLADSAERVVGKKLFDLTYSPDLIVGRYVYAIENKDQALLNMARTLLESDAHDAVISVNRKTTTNNYREHLVPCICLHNELIKMAVDKKHPKEMAEIVRENLKIANILPVEARKIDIELGLRTKMPRGWHFGDDVYARLSAAGVEIAGAFDDDAL
;
A
#
# COMPACT_ATOMS: atom_id res chain seq x y z
N MET A 1 13.68 1.08 10.81
CA MET A 1 12.93 0.96 12.07
C MET A 1 11.95 2.13 12.19
N ASN A 2 10.72 1.88 12.59
CA ASN A 2 9.75 2.95 12.82
C ASN A 2 10.09 3.71 14.10
N VAL A 3 9.99 5.03 14.05
CA VAL A 3 10.16 5.91 15.22
C VAL A 3 8.77 6.44 15.56
N PRO A 4 8.27 6.29 16.80
CA PRO A 4 6.89 6.62 17.15
C PRO A 4 6.65 8.14 17.33
N LYS A 5 7.26 8.98 16.49
CA LYS A 5 7.18 10.44 16.56
C LYS A 5 6.57 11.03 15.29
N LYS A 6 5.68 12.00 15.48
CA LYS A 6 4.99 12.71 14.40
C LYS A 6 6.01 13.30 13.43
N GLY A 7 5.79 13.05 12.13
CA GLY A 7 6.66 13.57 11.06
C GLY A 7 7.96 12.80 10.85
N VAL A 8 8.37 11.89 11.74
CA VAL A 8 9.52 10.98 11.52
C VAL A 8 9.00 9.68 10.90
N LYS A 9 9.34 9.42 9.64
CA LYS A 9 8.88 8.22 8.91
C LYS A 9 9.55 6.95 9.43
N ARG A 10 10.88 6.96 9.48
CA ARG A 10 11.71 5.81 9.90
C ARG A 10 13.17 6.21 10.10
N LEU A 11 13.87 5.43 10.90
CA LEU A 11 15.33 5.40 10.98
C LEU A 11 15.84 4.23 10.12
N GLU A 12 16.78 4.47 9.21
CA GLU A 12 17.28 3.44 8.29
C GLU A 12 18.78 3.54 8.05
N VAL A 13 19.38 2.45 7.58
CA VAL A 13 20.77 2.42 7.11
C VAL A 13 20.73 2.51 5.59
N VAL A 14 21.48 3.44 5.01
CA VAL A 14 21.57 3.70 3.57
C VAL A 14 23.02 3.66 3.13
N ALA A 15 23.29 3.32 1.87
CA ALA A 15 24.62 3.44 1.30
C ALA A 15 24.76 4.81 0.60
N ASN A 16 25.87 5.50 0.83
CA ASN A 16 26.17 6.74 0.12
C ASN A 16 26.70 6.47 -1.31
N THR A 17 27.00 7.53 -2.05
CA THR A 17 27.51 7.43 -3.44
C THR A 17 28.82 6.66 -3.59
N SER A 18 29.56 6.47 -2.49
CA SER A 18 30.80 5.69 -2.43
C SER A 18 30.57 4.28 -1.86
N GLY A 19 29.32 3.85 -1.68
CA GLY A 19 28.97 2.54 -1.13
C GLY A 19 29.15 2.40 0.38
N LYS A 20 29.52 3.47 1.10
CA LYS A 20 29.69 3.40 2.56
C LYS A 20 28.33 3.49 3.27
N PRO A 21 28.07 2.64 4.28
CA PRO A 21 26.83 2.68 5.03
C PRO A 21 26.77 3.91 5.96
N GLN A 22 25.61 4.55 6.01
CA GLN A 22 25.29 5.71 6.83
C GLN A 22 23.91 5.56 7.45
N ILE A 23 23.66 6.25 8.56
CA ILE A 23 22.35 6.25 9.22
C ILE A 23 21.54 7.45 8.71
N CYS A 24 20.29 7.21 8.34
CA CYS A 24 19.36 8.20 7.80
C CYS A 24 18.08 8.28 8.63
N VAL A 25 17.67 9.48 8.99
CA VAL A 25 16.35 9.74 9.60
C VAL A 25 15.40 10.25 8.50
N ALA A 26 14.54 9.39 7.98
CA ALA A 26 13.58 9.80 6.97
C ALA A 26 12.47 10.67 7.61
N ILE A 27 12.33 11.92 7.17
CA ILE A 27 11.31 12.86 7.65
C ILE A 27 10.22 13.01 6.58
N HIS A 28 8.97 13.15 6.99
CA HIS A 28 7.86 13.41 6.08
C HIS A 28 7.92 14.83 5.54
N ASN A 29 7.82 15.01 4.21
CA ASN A 29 8.00 16.31 3.55
C ASN A 29 7.11 17.42 4.16
N SER A 30 5.84 17.12 4.44
CA SER A 30 4.89 18.07 5.04
C SER A 30 5.28 18.59 6.43
N PHE A 31 6.15 17.86 7.15
CA PHE A 31 6.59 18.20 8.51
C PHE A 31 8.06 18.63 8.55
N ARG A 32 8.74 18.70 7.40
CA ARG A 32 10.19 18.86 7.34
C ARG A 32 10.68 20.13 8.03
N LEU A 33 10.09 21.28 7.72
CA LEU A 33 10.53 22.57 8.28
C LEU A 33 10.36 22.64 9.81
N GLU A 34 9.34 21.94 10.33
CA GLU A 34 9.03 21.90 11.76
C GLU A 34 9.92 20.89 12.51
N ILE A 35 10.02 19.68 11.97
CA ILE A 35 10.60 18.53 12.68
C ILE A 35 12.11 18.44 12.48
N TRP A 36 12.63 18.91 11.35
CA TRP A 36 14.05 18.83 11.03
C TRP A 36 14.95 19.44 12.11
N PRO A 37 14.77 20.69 12.55
CA PRO A 37 15.68 21.30 13.52
C PRO A 37 15.68 20.55 14.85
N LYS A 38 14.51 20.08 15.28
CA LYS A 38 14.30 19.33 16.52
C LYS A 38 14.99 17.96 16.49
N VAL A 39 14.90 17.26 15.35
CA VAL A 39 15.58 15.97 15.13
C VAL A 39 17.10 16.16 15.18
N VAL A 40 17.62 17.21 14.55
CA VAL A 40 19.05 17.51 14.56
C VAL A 40 19.53 17.79 15.98
N GLU A 41 18.86 18.68 16.70
CA GLU A 41 19.19 19.04 18.08
C GLU A 41 19.24 17.81 19.00
N LEU A 42 18.22 16.95 18.95
CA LEU A 42 18.16 15.72 19.74
C LEU A 42 19.31 14.74 19.44
N ILE A 43 19.75 14.66 18.18
CA ILE A 43 20.80 13.74 17.77
C ILE A 43 22.19 14.33 18.08
N GLU A 44 22.35 15.64 17.98
CA GLU A 44 23.56 16.34 18.42
C GLU A 44 23.74 16.27 19.94
N GLU A 45 22.65 16.42 20.73
CA GLU A 45 22.64 16.17 22.18
C GLU A 45 23.00 14.72 22.51
N ALA A 46 22.60 13.77 21.66
CA ALA A 46 23.01 12.39 21.77
C ALA A 46 24.47 12.16 21.39
N GLY A 47 25.24 13.21 21.05
CA GLY A 47 26.67 13.18 20.74
C GLY A 47 26.99 12.69 19.33
N ILE A 48 26.11 12.95 18.37
CA ILE A 48 26.22 12.46 16.99
C ILE A 48 26.03 13.62 16.03
N SER A 49 27.02 13.85 15.18
CA SER A 49 27.01 14.98 14.25
C SER A 49 26.44 14.61 12.88
N LEU A 50 25.80 15.59 12.25
CA LEU A 50 25.40 15.51 10.85
C LEU A 50 26.62 15.37 9.94
N SER A 51 26.52 14.47 8.97
CA SER A 51 27.55 14.33 7.94
C SER A 51 27.48 15.43 6.89
N ARG A 52 26.27 15.92 6.55
CA ARG A 52 25.99 16.93 5.51
C ARG A 52 24.64 17.62 5.73
N ASP A 53 24.49 18.83 5.19
CA ASP A 53 23.18 19.49 5.04
C ASP A 53 22.41 18.86 3.86
N GLN A 54 21.29 18.18 4.14
CA GLN A 54 20.56 17.37 3.17
C GLN A 54 19.04 17.39 3.40
N ARG A 55 18.28 16.74 2.50
CA ARG A 55 16.81 16.66 2.63
C ARG A 55 16.34 15.72 3.75
N ASN A 56 17.05 14.61 3.93
CA ASN A 56 16.97 13.72 5.09
C ASN A 56 18.33 13.79 5.81
N PRO A 57 18.39 13.83 7.14
CA PRO A 57 19.64 14.02 7.83
C PRO A 57 20.37 12.69 7.88
N HIS A 58 21.60 12.71 7.38
CA HIS A 58 22.49 11.55 7.41
C HIS A 58 23.55 11.77 8.48
N PHE A 59 23.73 10.79 9.35
CA PHE A 59 24.56 10.88 10.53
C PHE A 59 25.69 9.86 10.47
N GLY A 60 26.92 10.38 10.68
CA GLY A 60 28.14 9.60 10.83
C GLY A 60 28.38 8.48 9.80
N ASP A 61 29.28 7.58 10.20
CA ASP A 61 29.39 6.23 9.63
C ASP A 61 28.47 5.29 10.41
N PHE A 62 27.97 4.24 9.77
CA PHE A 62 27.12 3.27 10.43
C PHE A 62 27.87 2.44 11.49
N SER A 63 27.37 2.47 12.72
CA SER A 63 27.59 1.43 13.73
C SER A 63 26.27 1.15 14.46
N MET A 64 26.15 -0.04 15.07
CA MET A 64 24.93 -0.38 15.81
C MET A 64 24.73 0.56 17.01
N ASP A 65 25.81 0.87 17.75
CA ASP A 65 25.78 1.80 18.89
C ASP A 65 25.27 3.19 18.50
N VAL A 66 25.72 3.72 17.36
CA VAL A 66 25.26 5.03 16.84
C VAL A 66 23.79 4.94 16.43
N PHE A 67 23.38 3.84 15.79
CA PHE A 67 22.00 3.61 15.41
C PHE A 67 21.07 3.56 16.64
N GLU A 68 21.46 2.81 17.68
CA GLU A 68 20.70 2.68 18.92
C GLU A 68 20.60 4.01 19.68
N ARG A 69 21.69 4.78 19.73
CA ARG A 69 21.69 6.13 20.33
C ARG A 69 20.73 7.07 19.62
N ILE A 70 20.77 7.13 18.28
CA ILE A 70 19.82 7.93 17.49
C ILE A 70 18.39 7.46 17.73
N TYR A 71 18.16 6.14 17.69
CA TYR A 71 16.84 5.59 17.88
C TYR A 71 16.27 5.94 19.26
N THR A 72 17.08 5.78 20.31
CA THR A 72 16.70 6.09 21.70
C THR A 72 16.43 7.58 21.86
N ALA A 73 17.32 8.44 21.37
CA ALA A 73 17.13 9.90 21.44
C ALA A 73 15.83 10.36 20.78
N LEU A 74 15.47 9.79 19.63
CA LEU A 74 14.23 10.12 18.94
C LEU A 74 13.00 9.49 19.60
N LYS A 75 13.08 8.23 20.02
CA LYS A 75 11.96 7.49 20.63
C LYS A 75 11.57 8.09 21.98
N ASP A 76 12.55 8.44 22.79
CA ASP A 76 12.35 8.90 24.16
C ASP A 76 12.25 10.43 24.25
N ALA A 77 12.34 11.13 23.12
CA ALA A 77 12.16 12.58 23.06
C ALA A 77 10.81 12.98 23.69
N PRO A 78 10.77 13.98 24.58
CA PRO A 78 9.53 14.43 25.21
C PRO A 78 8.56 15.01 24.16
N ALA A 79 7.25 14.84 24.39
CA ALA A 79 6.20 15.18 23.43
C ALA A 79 6.18 16.67 23.04
N GLU A 80 6.65 17.54 23.94
CA GLU A 80 6.81 18.98 23.73
C GLU A 80 7.87 19.28 22.67
N ARG A 81 8.91 18.43 22.57
CA ARG A 81 9.95 18.54 21.54
C ARG A 81 9.49 17.84 20.27
N LEU A 82 9.18 16.54 20.36
CA LEU A 82 8.66 15.74 19.27
C LEU A 82 7.36 15.06 19.71
N ALA A 83 6.24 15.54 19.19
CA ALA A 83 4.93 14.96 19.47
C ALA A 83 4.90 13.48 19.07
N ASP A 84 4.23 12.66 19.86
CA ASP A 84 4.03 11.25 19.52
C ASP A 84 3.17 11.10 18.27
N SER A 85 3.49 10.09 17.47
CA SER A 85 2.65 9.72 16.33
C SER A 85 1.40 8.99 16.83
N ALA A 86 0.22 9.52 16.56
CA ALA A 86 -1.03 8.78 16.68
C ALA A 86 -1.12 7.64 15.63
N GLU A 87 -0.36 7.76 14.55
CA GLU A 87 -0.31 6.78 13.46
C GLU A 87 0.73 5.70 13.76
N ARG A 88 0.27 4.47 13.99
CA ARG A 88 1.10 3.28 13.81
C ARG A 88 1.32 3.11 12.31
N VAL A 89 2.53 3.42 11.82
CA VAL A 89 2.93 3.08 10.44
C VAL A 89 3.13 1.56 10.36
N VAL A 90 2.05 0.82 10.14
CA VAL A 90 2.14 -0.62 9.85
C VAL A 90 2.66 -0.74 8.42
N GLY A 91 3.87 -1.26 8.27
CA GLY A 91 4.49 -1.40 6.94
C GLY A 91 3.66 -2.32 6.04
N LYS A 92 3.39 -1.87 4.81
CA LYS A 92 2.75 -2.68 3.74
C LYS A 92 3.50 -3.98 3.43
N LYS A 93 4.80 -4.01 3.73
CA LYS A 93 5.76 -5.05 3.34
C LYS A 93 5.38 -6.49 3.70
N LEU A 94 4.68 -6.75 4.80
CA LEU A 94 4.36 -8.15 5.16
C LEU A 94 3.39 -8.80 4.16
N PHE A 95 2.45 -8.02 3.61
CA PHE A 95 1.42 -8.51 2.70
C PHE A 95 1.82 -8.34 1.23
N ASP A 96 2.79 -7.47 0.92
CA ASP A 96 3.34 -7.30 -0.43
C ASP A 96 4.24 -8.48 -0.87
N LEU A 97 4.62 -9.38 0.05
CA LEU A 97 5.53 -10.50 -0.25
C LEU A 97 4.84 -11.63 -1.03
N THR A 98 3.55 -11.85 -0.81
CA THR A 98 2.82 -12.98 -1.41
C THR A 98 1.36 -12.63 -1.54
N TYR A 99 0.84 -12.74 -2.76
CA TYR A 99 -0.58 -12.65 -3.01
C TYR A 99 -1.31 -13.80 -2.33
N SER A 100 -2.20 -13.50 -1.38
CA SER A 100 -3.02 -14.51 -0.70
C SER A 100 -4.43 -13.95 -0.42
N PRO A 101 -5.45 -14.44 -1.14
CA PRO A 101 -6.85 -14.16 -0.83
C PRO A 101 -7.19 -14.44 0.64
N ASP A 102 -6.67 -15.53 1.21
CA ASP A 102 -6.90 -15.89 2.61
C ASP A 102 -6.34 -14.85 3.60
N LEU A 103 -5.15 -14.30 3.34
CA LEU A 103 -4.59 -13.22 4.18
C LEU A 103 -5.37 -11.92 4.04
N ILE A 104 -5.85 -11.59 2.83
CA ILE A 104 -6.72 -10.44 2.60
C ILE A 104 -7.98 -10.60 3.45
N VAL A 105 -8.68 -11.73 3.31
CA VAL A 105 -9.91 -12.05 4.04
C VAL A 105 -9.70 -12.07 5.55
N GLY A 106 -8.65 -12.73 6.03
CA GLY A 106 -8.34 -12.81 7.45
C GLY A 106 -8.23 -11.43 8.10
N ARG A 107 -7.74 -10.43 7.34
CA ARG A 107 -7.67 -9.03 7.80
C ARG A 107 -9.05 -8.37 7.91
N TYR A 108 -9.96 -8.63 6.98
CA TYR A 108 -11.35 -8.14 7.08
C TYR A 108 -12.07 -8.77 8.28
N VAL A 109 -11.99 -10.10 8.42
CA VAL A 109 -12.60 -10.83 9.54
C VAL A 109 -12.10 -10.28 10.87
N TYR A 110 -10.78 -10.20 11.05
CA TYR A 110 -10.18 -9.67 12.27
C TYR A 110 -10.61 -8.23 12.55
N ALA A 111 -10.60 -7.36 11.53
CA ALA A 111 -10.99 -5.95 11.70
C ALA A 111 -12.46 -5.81 12.15
N ILE A 112 -13.37 -6.59 11.56
CA ILE A 112 -14.79 -6.57 11.91
C ILE A 112 -15.04 -7.14 13.31
N GLU A 113 -14.43 -8.29 13.64
CA GLU A 113 -14.56 -8.92 14.96
C GLU A 113 -14.09 -8.01 16.10
N ASN A 114 -13.02 -7.24 15.85
CA ASN A 114 -12.41 -6.34 16.83
C ASN A 114 -12.94 -4.90 16.74
N LYS A 115 -13.90 -4.61 15.85
CA LYS A 115 -14.43 -3.25 15.60
C LYS A 115 -13.32 -2.24 15.29
N ASP A 116 -12.28 -2.66 14.59
CA ASP A 116 -11.11 -1.84 14.24
C ASP A 116 -11.30 -1.17 12.87
N GLN A 117 -11.87 0.04 12.90
CA GLN A 117 -12.10 0.83 11.69
C GLN A 117 -10.81 1.23 10.96
N ALA A 118 -9.71 1.46 11.70
CA ALA A 118 -8.44 1.83 11.10
C ALA A 118 -7.86 0.66 10.29
N LEU A 119 -7.93 -0.54 10.85
CA LEU A 119 -7.51 -1.75 10.15
C LEU A 119 -8.39 -2.06 8.94
N LEU A 120 -9.70 -1.85 9.04
CA LEU A 120 -10.63 -2.02 7.93
C LEU A 120 -10.32 -1.07 6.77
N ASN A 121 -10.05 0.20 7.07
CA ASN A 121 -9.63 1.20 6.08
C ASN A 121 -8.32 0.78 5.39
N MET A 122 -7.37 0.22 6.14
CA MET A 122 -6.12 -0.31 5.60
C MET A 122 -6.33 -1.58 4.77
N ALA A 123 -7.28 -2.45 5.13
CA ALA A 123 -7.55 -3.69 4.41
C ALA A 123 -7.95 -3.44 2.94
N ARG A 124 -8.57 -2.29 2.65
CA ARG A 124 -8.86 -1.85 1.28
C ARG A 124 -7.60 -1.74 0.41
N THR A 125 -6.47 -1.30 0.97
CA THR A 125 -5.21 -1.16 0.22
C THR A 125 -4.65 -2.50 -0.25
N LEU A 126 -5.02 -3.61 0.40
CA LEU A 126 -4.61 -4.94 -0.05
C LEU A 126 -5.29 -5.33 -1.38
N LEU A 127 -6.47 -4.77 -1.67
CA LEU A 127 -7.18 -4.99 -2.93
C LEU A 127 -6.56 -4.21 -4.10
N GLU A 128 -5.67 -3.24 -3.85
CA GLU A 128 -4.91 -2.59 -4.93
C GLU A 128 -3.97 -3.62 -5.58
N SER A 129 -3.33 -4.46 -4.77
CA SER A 129 -2.46 -5.58 -5.19
C SER A 129 -1.41 -5.18 -6.23
N ASP A 130 -0.88 -3.96 -6.12
CA ASP A 130 0.08 -3.37 -7.06
C ASP A 130 1.37 -4.19 -7.24
N ALA A 131 1.76 -4.96 -6.24
CA ALA A 131 2.94 -5.83 -6.29
C ALA A 131 2.69 -7.18 -6.98
N HIS A 132 1.45 -7.49 -7.37
CA HIS A 132 1.02 -8.84 -7.76
C HIS A 132 0.42 -8.93 -9.16
N ASP A 133 0.70 -7.97 -10.03
CA ASP A 133 0.23 -7.95 -11.42
C ASP A 133 0.46 -9.29 -12.14
N ALA A 134 1.63 -9.93 -11.94
CA ALA A 134 1.94 -11.21 -12.57
C ALA A 134 0.97 -12.35 -12.18
N VAL A 135 0.26 -12.23 -11.07
CA VAL A 135 -0.67 -13.24 -10.55
C VAL A 135 -2.13 -12.92 -10.90
N ILE A 136 -2.49 -11.63 -10.89
CA ILE A 136 -3.89 -11.20 -11.06
C ILE A 136 -4.19 -10.58 -12.42
N SER A 137 -3.18 -10.32 -13.25
CA SER A 137 -3.40 -9.79 -14.59
C SER A 137 -3.92 -10.86 -15.53
N VAL A 138 -4.94 -10.54 -16.32
CA VAL A 138 -5.51 -11.44 -17.33
C VAL A 138 -4.87 -11.29 -18.71
N ASN A 139 -4.04 -10.25 -18.89
CA ASN A 139 -3.29 -10.03 -20.12
C ASN A 139 -1.96 -9.31 -19.86
N ARG A 140 -1.11 -9.33 -20.89
CA ARG A 140 0.21 -8.69 -20.83
C ARG A 140 0.10 -7.18 -21.02
N LYS A 141 0.84 -6.45 -20.18
CA LYS A 141 1.10 -5.02 -20.38
C LYS A 141 1.91 -4.80 -21.65
N THR A 142 1.48 -3.86 -22.49
CA THR A 142 2.23 -3.44 -23.69
C THR A 142 2.58 -1.96 -23.61
N THR A 143 3.23 -1.43 -24.65
CA THR A 143 3.50 0.02 -24.75
C THR A 143 2.21 0.83 -24.88
N THR A 144 1.20 0.29 -25.55
CA THR A 144 -0.12 0.92 -25.75
C THR A 144 -1.08 0.60 -24.61
N ASN A 145 -1.19 -0.68 -24.24
CA ASN A 145 -2.07 -1.18 -23.19
C ASN A 145 -1.31 -1.11 -21.87
N ASN A 146 -1.17 0.10 -21.35
CA ASN A 146 -0.35 0.38 -20.17
C ASN A 146 -1.15 0.92 -18.97
N TYR A 147 -2.47 1.09 -19.14
CA TYR A 147 -3.37 1.45 -18.06
C TYR A 147 -3.85 0.20 -17.34
N ARG A 148 -3.64 0.14 -16.01
CA ARG A 148 -4.06 -0.98 -15.16
C ARG A 148 -5.49 -0.74 -14.69
N GLU A 149 -6.40 -1.59 -15.13
CA GLU A 149 -7.82 -1.53 -14.78
C GLU A 149 -8.22 -2.77 -13.97
N HIS A 150 -8.68 -2.59 -12.74
CA HIS A 150 -9.26 -3.70 -11.96
C HIS A 150 -10.59 -4.11 -12.56
N LEU A 151 -10.75 -5.34 -13.05
CA LEU A 151 -11.97 -5.80 -13.74
C LEU A 151 -13.24 -5.54 -12.91
N VAL A 152 -13.19 -5.89 -11.62
CA VAL A 152 -14.15 -5.46 -10.60
C VAL A 152 -13.52 -4.35 -9.74
N PRO A 153 -14.15 -3.16 -9.58
CA PRO A 153 -13.58 -2.08 -8.78
C PRO A 153 -13.28 -2.52 -7.34
N CYS A 154 -12.12 -2.15 -6.81
CA CYS A 154 -11.72 -2.51 -5.44
C CYS A 154 -12.75 -2.09 -4.37
N ILE A 155 -13.50 -1.01 -4.62
CA ILE A 155 -14.57 -0.56 -3.72
C ILE A 155 -15.77 -1.52 -3.70
N CYS A 156 -16.11 -2.15 -4.83
CA CYS A 156 -17.15 -3.18 -4.90
C CYS A 156 -16.73 -4.41 -4.08
N LEU A 157 -15.50 -4.89 -4.29
CA LEU A 157 -14.91 -5.97 -3.52
C LEU A 157 -14.82 -5.66 -2.02
N HIS A 158 -14.38 -4.45 -1.66
CA HIS A 158 -14.30 -4.00 -0.27
C HIS A 158 -15.66 -4.06 0.44
N ASN A 159 -16.71 -3.54 -0.22
CA ASN A 159 -18.05 -3.52 0.34
C ASN A 159 -18.63 -4.93 0.50
N GLU A 160 -18.39 -5.83 -0.47
CA GLU A 160 -18.85 -7.22 -0.36
C GLU A 160 -18.12 -7.98 0.75
N LEU A 161 -16.81 -7.81 0.88
CA LEU A 161 -16.05 -8.45 1.97
C LEU A 161 -16.49 -7.96 3.34
N ILE A 162 -16.82 -6.68 3.49
CA ILE A 162 -17.40 -6.16 4.74
C ILE A 162 -18.74 -6.83 5.02
N LYS A 163 -19.64 -6.86 4.03
CA LYS A 163 -20.97 -7.48 4.16
C LYS A 163 -20.85 -8.96 4.54
N MET A 164 -20.04 -9.73 3.81
CA MET A 164 -19.81 -11.15 4.08
C MET A 164 -19.21 -11.38 5.48
N ALA A 165 -18.27 -10.54 5.92
CA ALA A 165 -17.69 -10.64 7.26
C ALA A 165 -18.72 -10.35 8.36
N VAL A 166 -19.55 -9.32 8.19
CA VAL A 166 -20.65 -8.98 9.11
C VAL A 166 -21.68 -10.10 9.17
N ASP A 167 -22.01 -10.70 8.01
CA ASP A 167 -22.91 -11.85 7.89
C ASP A 167 -22.27 -13.16 8.36
N LYS A 168 -21.02 -13.12 8.86
CA LYS A 168 -20.24 -14.27 9.34
C LYS A 168 -20.15 -15.40 8.32
N LYS A 169 -20.01 -15.04 7.04
CA LYS A 169 -19.71 -15.98 5.97
C LYS A 169 -18.39 -16.70 6.24
N HIS A 170 -18.29 -17.91 5.73
CA HIS A 170 -17.09 -18.72 5.96
C HIS A 170 -15.90 -18.06 5.24
N PRO A 171 -14.72 -17.90 5.89
CA PRO A 171 -13.57 -17.21 5.28
C PRO A 171 -13.15 -17.77 3.91
N LYS A 172 -13.29 -19.09 3.70
CA LYS A 172 -13.04 -19.71 2.38
C LYS A 172 -13.96 -19.20 1.27
N GLU A 173 -15.24 -18.97 1.55
CA GLU A 173 -16.20 -18.42 0.58
C GLU A 173 -15.79 -17.00 0.19
N MET A 174 -15.39 -16.20 1.18
CA MET A 174 -14.89 -14.84 0.96
C MET A 174 -13.58 -14.84 0.15
N ALA A 175 -12.69 -15.80 0.40
CA ALA A 175 -11.42 -15.90 -0.30
C ALA A 175 -11.63 -16.27 -1.77
N GLU A 176 -12.65 -17.08 -2.06
CA GLU A 176 -13.06 -17.38 -3.44
C GLU A 176 -13.54 -16.14 -4.18
N ILE A 177 -14.40 -15.32 -3.54
CA ILE A 177 -14.83 -14.04 -4.11
C ILE A 177 -13.63 -13.16 -4.47
N VAL A 178 -12.63 -13.06 -3.59
CA VAL A 178 -11.40 -12.32 -3.91
C VAL A 178 -10.65 -12.95 -5.08
N ARG A 179 -10.48 -14.28 -5.10
CA ARG A 179 -9.73 -14.98 -6.15
C ARG A 179 -10.34 -14.82 -7.54
N GLU A 180 -11.66 -14.89 -7.63
CA GLU A 180 -12.43 -14.81 -8.87
C GLU A 180 -12.51 -13.37 -9.39
N ASN A 181 -12.63 -12.38 -8.51
CA ASN A 181 -12.98 -11.01 -8.91
C ASN A 181 -11.81 -10.02 -8.82
N LEU A 182 -10.78 -10.29 -8.02
CA LEU A 182 -9.59 -9.44 -7.94
C LEU A 182 -8.66 -9.73 -9.12
N LYS A 183 -9.00 -9.15 -10.27
CA LYS A 183 -8.29 -9.30 -11.54
C LYS A 183 -7.99 -7.94 -12.14
N ILE A 184 -6.91 -7.86 -12.92
CA ILE A 184 -6.49 -6.64 -13.61
C ILE A 184 -6.39 -6.90 -15.12
N ALA A 185 -6.92 -5.98 -15.91
CA ALA A 185 -6.63 -5.90 -17.33
C ALA A 185 -5.74 -4.69 -17.61
N ASN A 186 -4.76 -4.88 -18.50
CA ASN A 186 -3.99 -3.81 -19.10
C ASN A 186 -4.73 -3.34 -20.35
N ILE A 187 -5.24 -2.11 -20.35
CA ILE A 187 -6.05 -1.50 -21.41
C ILE A 187 -5.44 -0.17 -21.88
N LEU A 188 -6.00 0.43 -22.93
CA LEU A 188 -5.61 1.76 -23.37
C LEU A 188 -6.09 2.82 -22.37
N PRO A 189 -5.32 3.90 -22.14
CA PRO A 189 -5.77 5.02 -21.31
C PRO A 189 -7.10 5.65 -21.77
N VAL A 190 -7.37 5.65 -23.09
CA VAL A 190 -8.63 6.17 -23.64
C VAL A 190 -9.82 5.28 -23.31
N GLU A 191 -9.61 3.96 -23.22
CA GLU A 191 -10.64 2.98 -22.83
C GLU A 191 -10.96 3.11 -21.34
N ALA A 192 -9.94 3.26 -20.50
CA ALA A 192 -10.13 3.57 -19.08
C ALA A 192 -10.94 4.85 -18.88
N ARG A 193 -10.62 5.91 -19.63
CA ARG A 193 -11.39 7.16 -19.60
C ARG A 193 -12.86 6.95 -19.99
N LYS A 194 -13.14 6.12 -20.99
CA LYS A 194 -14.50 5.79 -21.41
C LYS A 194 -15.27 5.07 -20.30
N ILE A 195 -14.66 4.07 -19.66
CA ILE A 195 -15.24 3.34 -18.51
C ILE A 195 -15.52 4.31 -17.35
N ASP A 196 -14.53 5.12 -16.99
CA ASP A 196 -14.58 5.98 -15.81
C ASP A 196 -15.53 7.16 -15.96
N ILE A 197 -15.46 7.86 -17.09
CA ILE A 197 -16.11 9.16 -17.29
C ILE A 197 -17.38 9.01 -18.12
N GLU A 198 -17.30 8.38 -19.28
CA GLU A 198 -18.43 8.33 -20.22
C GLU A 198 -19.52 7.36 -19.75
N LEU A 199 -19.12 6.21 -19.20
CA LEU A 199 -20.05 5.24 -18.61
C LEU A 199 -20.25 5.45 -17.10
N GLY A 200 -19.36 6.20 -16.44
CA GLY A 200 -19.42 6.46 -15.01
C GLY A 200 -19.18 5.21 -14.14
N LEU A 201 -18.43 4.21 -14.64
CA LEU A 201 -18.24 2.89 -14.02
C LEU A 201 -16.94 2.76 -13.21
N ARG A 202 -16.30 3.89 -12.88
CA ARG A 202 -15.05 3.92 -12.10
C ARG A 202 -15.13 3.17 -10.77
N THR A 203 -16.28 3.28 -10.10
CA THR A 203 -16.48 2.77 -8.73
C THR A 203 -17.66 1.81 -8.61
N LYS A 204 -18.19 1.32 -9.74
CA LYS A 204 -19.37 0.45 -9.77
C LYS A 204 -19.34 -0.47 -10.99
N MET A 205 -19.98 -1.62 -10.84
CA MET A 205 -20.26 -2.51 -11.96
C MET A 205 -21.51 -2.04 -12.74
N PRO A 206 -21.74 -2.54 -13.97
CA PRO A 206 -22.94 -2.23 -14.75
C PRO A 206 -24.22 -2.57 -13.99
N ARG A 207 -25.33 -1.93 -14.37
CA ARG A 207 -26.62 -2.14 -13.72
C ARG A 207 -27.04 -3.61 -13.84
N GLY A 208 -27.40 -4.23 -12.70
CA GLY A 208 -27.86 -5.61 -12.64
C GLY A 208 -26.75 -6.65 -12.53
N TRP A 209 -25.48 -6.22 -12.46
CA TRP A 209 -24.35 -7.11 -12.19
C TRP A 209 -24.31 -7.51 -10.70
N HIS A 210 -23.98 -8.76 -10.43
CA HIS A 210 -23.79 -9.35 -9.11
C HIS A 210 -22.49 -10.18 -9.06
N PHE A 211 -21.99 -10.43 -7.85
CA PHE A 211 -20.86 -11.36 -7.69
C PHE A 211 -21.24 -12.76 -8.19
N GLY A 212 -20.36 -13.34 -9.01
CA GLY A 212 -20.62 -14.57 -9.77
C GLY A 212 -20.96 -14.32 -11.24
N ASP A 213 -21.32 -13.09 -11.61
CA ASP A 213 -21.45 -12.69 -13.02
C ASP A 213 -20.06 -12.45 -13.66
N ASP A 214 -20.06 -12.23 -14.98
CA ASP A 214 -18.84 -11.98 -15.76
C ASP A 214 -18.06 -10.75 -15.24
N VAL A 215 -16.81 -10.97 -14.84
CA VAL A 215 -15.90 -9.92 -14.37
C VAL A 215 -15.51 -8.93 -15.47
N TYR A 216 -15.64 -9.32 -16.75
CA TYR A 216 -15.34 -8.46 -17.90
C TYR A 216 -16.45 -7.46 -18.22
N ALA A 217 -17.58 -7.48 -17.51
CA ALA A 217 -18.78 -6.71 -17.86
C ALA A 217 -18.54 -5.20 -18.09
N ARG A 218 -17.60 -4.56 -17.36
CA ARG A 218 -17.26 -3.14 -17.58
C ARG A 218 -16.50 -2.91 -18.90
N LEU A 219 -15.62 -3.84 -19.27
CA LEU A 219 -14.91 -3.80 -20.54
C LEU A 219 -15.89 -4.02 -21.69
N SER A 220 -16.76 -5.03 -21.58
CA SER A 220 -17.79 -5.31 -22.59
C SER A 220 -18.74 -4.12 -22.77
N ALA A 221 -19.16 -3.45 -21.68
CA ALA A 221 -19.97 -2.23 -21.75
C ALA A 221 -19.25 -1.07 -22.47
N ALA A 222 -17.92 -1.02 -22.38
CA ALA A 222 -17.09 -0.03 -23.07
C ALA A 222 -16.68 -0.47 -24.49
N GLY A 223 -16.99 -1.69 -24.91
CA GLY A 223 -16.53 -2.26 -26.19
C GLY A 223 -15.01 -2.43 -26.25
N VAL A 224 -14.39 -2.80 -25.12
CA VAL A 224 -12.95 -3.00 -24.98
C VAL A 224 -12.62 -4.47 -25.18
N GLU A 225 -11.69 -4.76 -26.08
CA GLU A 225 -11.16 -6.10 -26.32
C GLU A 225 -9.78 -6.27 -25.67
N ILE A 226 -9.58 -7.39 -24.99
CA ILE A 226 -8.32 -7.67 -24.31
C ILE A 226 -7.34 -8.29 -25.31
N ALA A 227 -6.36 -7.51 -25.74
CA ALA A 227 -5.23 -8.03 -26.51
C ALA A 227 -4.22 -8.76 -25.60
N GLY A 228 -3.66 -9.86 -26.09
CA GLY A 228 -2.61 -10.61 -25.40
C GLY A 228 -3.07 -11.29 -24.12
N ALA A 229 -4.33 -11.77 -24.11
CA ALA A 229 -4.81 -12.71 -23.10
C ALA A 229 -3.86 -13.90 -23.01
N PHE A 230 -3.68 -14.42 -21.81
CA PHE A 230 -2.99 -15.70 -21.67
C PHE A 230 -3.92 -16.77 -22.25
N ASP A 231 -3.49 -17.48 -23.30
CA ASP A 231 -4.26 -18.62 -23.81
C ASP A 231 -4.41 -19.65 -22.68
N ASP A 232 -5.66 -19.99 -22.34
CA ASP A 232 -5.98 -21.02 -21.33
C ASP A 232 -5.57 -22.45 -21.78
N ASP A 233 -5.12 -22.61 -23.03
CA ASP A 233 -4.70 -23.89 -23.63
C ASP A 233 -3.19 -24.20 -23.50
N ALA A 234 -2.45 -23.49 -22.64
CA ALA A 234 -1.01 -23.67 -22.46
C ALA A 234 -0.58 -24.15 -21.06
N LEU A 235 -1.40 -24.99 -20.39
CA LEU A 235 -1.01 -25.77 -19.22
C LEU A 235 -1.35 -27.25 -19.38
#